data_AF-A0A9N8DQ30-F1
#
_entry.id   AF-A0A9N8DQ30-F1
#
_cell.length_a   1.000
_cell.length_b   1.000
_cell.length_c   1.000
_cell.angle_alpha   90.00
_cell.angle_beta   90.00
_cell.angle_gamma   90.00
#
_symmetry.space_group_name_H-M   'P 1'
#
loop_
_entity.id
_entity.type
_entity.pdbx_description
1 polymer ?
#
loop_
_entity_poly.entity_id
_entity_poly.type
_entity_poly.pdbx_seq_one_letter_code
_entity_poly.pdbx_strand_id
1 'polypeptide(L)'
;MKLPFVALLCLSFLSNGLAAKRSDSKLRNRHVSGGRKLQMPVEDSEEESPEFDYTEDGKRIYYIYLSGPEVFLEDAVAAGEEGKRLCNSVNQPDWDFEIQALYPLDKAIDNFGYNLDTALRIYYANVDLMTQAHATASNMVRFRSPSMDVGTAFEMGFVRAQGKPVFSYYDAVPFYGAFEESGSYQERVFFYNYTTSVEDRFDKDGIEVEGFGANDNLMMWGSYVDTGFPQGETVIDACGYFADWIFENEY
;
A
#
# COMPACT_ATOMS: atom_id res chain seq x y z
N MET A 1 4.22 32.67 54.63
CA MET A 1 2.88 32.20 54.20
C MET A 1 3.01 30.73 53.80
N LYS A 2 1.99 29.94 54.10
CA LYS A 2 2.04 28.51 54.46
C LYS A 2 2.36 27.54 53.31
N LEU A 3 3.15 26.50 53.61
CA LEU A 3 3.08 25.15 53.02
C LEU A 3 1.79 24.43 53.48
N PRO A 4 1.34 23.38 52.76
CA PRO A 4 1.54 22.00 53.26
C PRO A 4 1.83 21.02 52.09
N PHE A 5 2.28 19.77 52.17
CA PHE A 5 2.68 18.77 53.19
C PHE A 5 3.38 17.64 52.35
N VAL A 6 4.61 17.19 52.62
CA VAL A 6 4.99 15.96 53.38
C VAL A 6 4.22 14.70 52.90
N ALA A 7 4.83 13.60 52.40
CA ALA A 7 5.81 12.78 53.10
C ALA A 7 6.63 11.85 52.18
N LEU A 8 7.91 11.73 52.53
CA LEU A 8 8.84 10.66 52.21
C LEU A 8 8.53 9.47 53.15
N LEU A 9 8.57 8.22 52.65
CA LEU A 9 8.79 7.05 53.50
C LEU A 9 9.51 5.96 52.70
N CYS A 10 10.84 5.92 52.89
CA CYS A 10 11.65 4.72 52.76
C CYS A 10 11.14 3.64 53.74
N LEU A 11 11.13 2.38 53.31
CA LEU A 11 11.84 1.30 54.02
C LEU A 11 11.70 -0.03 53.27
N SER A 12 12.86 -0.52 52.85
CA SER A 12 13.19 -1.91 52.54
C SER A 12 12.74 -2.88 53.63
N PHE A 13 12.11 -4.00 53.25
CA PHE A 13 12.17 -5.25 54.01
C PHE A 13 12.34 -6.46 53.07
N LEU A 14 13.49 -7.10 53.27
CA LEU A 14 13.91 -8.48 53.11
C LEU A 14 13.01 -9.53 52.43
N SER A 15 13.72 -10.37 51.68
CA SER A 15 13.39 -11.71 51.21
C SER A 15 12.68 -12.61 52.23
N ASN A 16 11.67 -13.35 51.77
CA ASN A 16 11.69 -14.81 51.82
C ASN A 16 10.59 -15.38 50.93
N GLY A 17 10.95 -16.40 50.14
CA GLY A 17 10.10 -16.99 49.14
C GLY A 17 8.96 -17.81 49.73
N LEU A 18 7.87 -17.89 48.97
CA LEU A 18 6.99 -19.05 48.95
C LEU A 18 6.46 -19.25 47.53
N ALA A 19 6.68 -20.45 47.02
CA ALA A 19 6.21 -20.92 45.72
C ALA A 19 4.69 -20.81 45.57
N ALA A 20 4.24 -20.30 44.43
CA ALA A 20 2.84 -20.37 44.01
C ALA A 20 2.73 -20.77 42.54
N LYS A 21 2.60 -22.08 42.35
CA LYS A 21 1.81 -22.82 41.34
C LYS A 21 1.69 -22.19 39.93
N ARG A 22 2.43 -22.80 38.99
CA ARG A 22 2.04 -22.90 37.57
C ARG A 22 0.60 -23.40 37.46
N SER A 23 -0.29 -22.59 36.90
CA SER A 23 -1.60 -23.05 36.43
C SER A 23 -1.49 -23.52 34.99
N ASP A 24 -1.63 -24.82 34.78
CA ASP A 24 -1.88 -25.41 33.46
C ASP A 24 -3.21 -24.89 32.90
N SER A 25 -3.17 -23.96 31.95
CA SER A 25 -4.28 -23.73 31.02
C SER A 25 -4.03 -24.53 29.75
N LYS A 26 -4.59 -25.75 29.72
CA LYS A 26 -4.72 -26.55 28.50
C LYS A 26 -5.66 -25.84 27.53
N LEU A 27 -5.13 -24.90 26.74
CA LEU A 27 -5.76 -24.48 25.50
C LEU A 27 -5.56 -25.60 24.48
N ARG A 28 -6.64 -26.38 24.31
CA ARG A 28 -6.76 -27.43 23.31
C ARG A 28 -6.51 -26.82 21.93
N ASN A 29 -5.46 -27.28 21.25
CA ASN A 29 -5.33 -27.19 19.80
C ASN A 29 -6.57 -27.83 19.16
N ARG A 30 -7.51 -27.01 18.71
CA ARG A 30 -8.46 -27.44 17.68
C ARG A 30 -7.68 -27.50 16.38
N HIS A 31 -7.29 -28.71 16.00
CA HIS A 31 -6.97 -29.02 14.61
C HIS A 31 -8.16 -28.58 13.76
N VAL A 32 -7.99 -27.52 12.98
CA VAL A 32 -8.82 -27.28 11.80
C VAL A 32 -8.26 -28.19 10.71
N SER A 33 -8.65 -29.45 10.77
CA SER A 33 -8.49 -30.39 9.66
C SER A 33 -9.48 -29.99 8.57
N GLY A 34 -9.00 -29.28 7.55
CA GLY A 34 -9.85 -28.85 6.44
C GLY A 34 -9.23 -27.76 5.58
N GLY A 35 -7.91 -27.77 5.39
CA GLY A 35 -7.31 -27.00 4.31
C GLY A 35 -7.79 -27.58 2.99
N ARG A 36 -8.81 -26.98 2.38
CA ARG A 36 -8.96 -27.08 0.93
C ARG A 36 -7.64 -26.58 0.36
N LYS A 37 -6.87 -27.46 -0.28
CA LYS A 37 -5.83 -27.01 -1.20
C LYS A 37 -6.53 -26.03 -2.14
N LEU A 38 -6.05 -24.80 -2.20
CA LEU A 38 -6.30 -23.93 -3.34
C LEU A 38 -5.63 -24.62 -4.52
N GLN A 39 -6.35 -25.57 -5.09
CA GLN A 39 -6.02 -26.20 -6.34
C GLN A 39 -6.62 -25.26 -7.37
N MET A 40 -5.79 -24.36 -7.90
CA MET A 40 -6.18 -23.52 -9.02
C MET A 40 -6.63 -24.46 -10.15
N PRO A 41 -7.88 -24.37 -10.60
CA PRO A 41 -8.28 -25.05 -11.83
C PRO A 41 -7.46 -24.40 -12.94
N VAL A 42 -6.58 -25.16 -13.58
CA VAL A 42 -6.18 -24.85 -14.95
C VAL A 42 -7.32 -25.42 -15.79
N GLU A 43 -8.41 -24.67 -15.85
CA GLU A 43 -9.41 -24.91 -16.89
C GLU A 43 -8.81 -24.35 -18.18
N ASP A 44 -8.76 -25.19 -19.22
CA ASP A 44 -8.65 -24.74 -20.60
C ASP A 44 -9.91 -23.92 -20.90
N SER A 45 -9.93 -22.66 -20.46
CA SER A 45 -10.94 -21.69 -20.88
C SER A 45 -10.55 -21.25 -22.29
N GLU A 46 -11.43 -21.48 -23.25
CA GLU A 46 -11.45 -20.70 -24.48
C GLU A 46 -11.25 -19.23 -24.09
N GLU A 47 -10.24 -18.59 -24.68
CA GLU A 47 -9.80 -17.23 -24.34
C GLU A 47 -10.92 -16.25 -24.73
N GLU A 48 -11.96 -16.17 -23.89
CA GLU A 48 -12.96 -15.11 -23.95
C GLU A 48 -12.18 -13.81 -23.73
N SER A 49 -12.27 -12.90 -24.70
CA SER A 49 -11.77 -11.54 -24.56
C SER A 49 -12.24 -10.97 -23.22
N PRO A 50 -11.40 -10.21 -22.48
CA PRO A 50 -11.79 -9.65 -21.20
C PRO A 50 -13.14 -8.93 -21.32
N GLU A 51 -14.06 -9.19 -20.39
CA GLU A 51 -15.33 -8.48 -20.34
C GLU A 51 -15.04 -7.01 -19.95
N PHE A 52 -15.05 -6.12 -20.94
CA PHE A 52 -14.85 -4.70 -20.74
C PHE A 52 -16.17 -3.99 -20.46
N ASP A 53 -16.12 -3.02 -19.55
CA ASP A 53 -17.14 -1.97 -19.47
C ASP A 53 -16.93 -0.96 -20.60
N TYR A 54 -18.02 -0.29 -21.01
CA TYR A 54 -18.00 0.70 -22.08
C TYR A 54 -18.67 2.00 -21.65
N THR A 55 -18.15 3.12 -22.15
CA THR A 55 -18.78 4.44 -22.01
C THR A 55 -20.05 4.53 -22.88
N GLU A 56 -20.86 5.56 -22.65
CA GLU A 56 -22.08 5.79 -23.46
C GLU A 56 -21.79 5.99 -24.95
N ASP A 57 -20.63 6.56 -25.30
CA ASP A 57 -20.17 6.75 -26.68
C ASP A 57 -19.39 5.54 -27.24
N GLY A 58 -19.32 4.43 -26.48
CA GLY A 58 -18.83 3.13 -26.95
C GLY A 58 -17.32 2.92 -26.81
N LYS A 59 -16.62 3.73 -26.01
CA LYS A 59 -15.20 3.53 -25.70
C LYS A 59 -15.03 2.45 -24.65
N ARG A 60 -13.98 1.63 -24.76
CA ARG A 60 -13.61 0.65 -23.73
C ARG A 60 -13.17 1.36 -22.45
N ILE A 61 -13.53 0.83 -21.28
CA ILE A 61 -13.10 1.39 -20.00
C ILE A 61 -11.99 0.54 -19.40
N TYR A 62 -10.84 1.18 -19.14
CA TYR A 62 -9.73 0.61 -18.38
C TYR A 62 -9.69 1.20 -16.98
N TYR A 63 -10.10 0.40 -15.99
CA TYR A 63 -9.95 0.76 -14.58
C TYR A 63 -8.49 0.72 -14.10
N ILE A 64 -8.08 1.75 -13.36
CA ILE A 64 -6.80 1.79 -12.62
C ILE A 64 -7.05 2.04 -11.14
N TYR A 65 -6.50 1.19 -10.27
CA TYR A 65 -6.63 1.35 -8.82
C TYR A 65 -5.58 2.31 -8.27
N LEU A 66 -6.01 3.38 -7.60
CA LEU A 66 -5.11 4.32 -6.93
C LEU A 66 -4.76 3.79 -5.54
N SER A 67 -3.55 3.27 -5.39
CA SER A 67 -3.03 2.77 -4.11
C SER A 67 -2.04 3.76 -3.51
N GLY A 68 -2.09 3.95 -2.20
CA GLY A 68 -1.25 4.94 -1.54
C GLY A 68 -1.77 5.37 -0.17
N PRO A 69 -0.96 6.11 0.60
CA PRO A 69 -1.34 6.55 1.94
C PRO A 69 -2.33 7.72 1.97
N GLU A 70 -2.89 8.14 0.83
CA GLU A 70 -3.84 9.26 0.71
C GLU A 70 -5.08 9.08 1.57
N VAL A 71 -5.47 7.82 1.84
CA VAL A 71 -6.56 7.47 2.77
C VAL A 71 -6.31 7.90 4.22
N PHE A 72 -5.06 8.27 4.55
CA PHE A 72 -4.66 8.74 5.87
C PHE A 72 -4.48 10.27 5.95
N LEU A 73 -4.72 11.01 4.86
CA LEU A 73 -4.79 12.46 4.88
C LEU A 73 -5.99 12.94 5.69
N GLU A 74 -5.94 14.20 6.16
CA GLU A 74 -7.00 14.77 7.00
C GLU A 74 -8.37 14.74 6.31
N ASP A 75 -8.40 15.00 5.00
CA ASP A 75 -9.57 14.84 4.14
C ASP A 75 -9.32 13.75 3.08
N ALA A 76 -9.39 12.50 3.51
CA ALA A 76 -9.15 11.31 2.69
C ALA A 76 -10.12 11.16 1.51
N VAL A 77 -11.34 11.72 1.62
CA VAL A 77 -12.34 11.69 0.56
C VAL A 77 -11.96 12.70 -0.53
N ALA A 78 -11.68 13.95 -0.14
CA ALA A 78 -11.25 14.97 -1.09
C ALA A 78 -9.95 14.59 -1.80
N ALA A 79 -9.00 13.97 -1.08
CA ALA A 79 -7.77 13.44 -1.68
C ALA A 79 -8.06 12.38 -2.76
N GLY A 80 -8.98 11.46 -2.50
CA GLY A 80 -9.40 10.45 -3.47
C GLY A 80 -10.12 11.03 -4.68
N GLU A 81 -11.03 11.99 -4.46
CA GLU A 81 -11.72 12.70 -5.54
C GLU A 81 -10.75 13.46 -6.44
N GLU A 82 -9.77 14.15 -5.86
CA GLU A 82 -8.74 14.86 -6.60
C GLU A 82 -7.80 13.91 -7.34
N GLY A 83 -7.35 12.83 -6.70
CA GLY A 83 -6.51 11.81 -7.33
C GLY A 83 -7.21 11.19 -8.56
N LYS A 84 -8.50 10.84 -8.43
CA LYS A 84 -9.31 10.35 -9.55
C LYS A 84 -9.48 11.40 -10.65
N ARG A 85 -9.74 12.66 -10.28
CA ARG A 85 -9.85 13.77 -11.24
C ARG A 85 -8.55 13.96 -12.03
N LEU A 86 -7.40 13.92 -11.36
CA LEU A 86 -6.08 14.06 -11.96
C LEU A 86 -5.76 12.88 -12.88
N CYS A 87 -5.96 11.65 -12.40
CA CYS A 87 -5.76 10.45 -13.22
C CYS A 87 -6.65 10.45 -14.46
N ASN A 88 -7.95 10.72 -14.32
CA ASN A 88 -8.88 10.73 -15.45
C ASN A 88 -8.62 11.89 -16.42
N SER A 89 -7.85 12.91 -16.03
CA SER A 89 -7.50 14.04 -16.90
C SER A 89 -6.50 13.69 -18.00
N VAL A 90 -5.86 12.52 -17.94
CA VAL A 90 -4.94 12.04 -19.00
C VAL A 90 -5.69 11.63 -20.28
N ASN A 91 -6.97 11.28 -20.16
CA ASN A 91 -7.80 10.81 -21.27
C ASN A 91 -7.85 11.83 -22.42
N GLN A 92 -7.73 11.33 -23.65
CA GLN A 92 -7.86 12.15 -24.85
C GLN A 92 -9.15 11.82 -25.63
N PRO A 93 -9.77 12.83 -26.29
CA PRO A 93 -11.02 12.63 -27.02
C PRO A 93 -10.93 11.61 -28.16
N ASP A 94 -9.76 11.47 -28.78
CA ASP A 94 -9.49 10.64 -29.95
C ASP A 94 -9.13 9.18 -29.63
N TRP A 95 -8.96 8.83 -28.36
CA TRP A 95 -8.76 7.45 -27.93
C TRP A 95 -10.05 6.63 -28.06
N ASP A 96 -9.91 5.35 -28.43
CA ASP A 96 -11.03 4.39 -28.46
C ASP A 96 -11.34 3.76 -27.09
N PHE A 97 -10.64 4.24 -26.06
CA PHE A 97 -10.80 3.83 -24.67
C PHE A 97 -10.75 5.03 -23.73
N GLU A 98 -11.17 4.82 -22.49
CA GLU A 98 -11.00 5.74 -21.37
C GLU A 98 -10.41 5.03 -20.16
N ILE A 99 -9.54 5.71 -19.43
CA ILE A 99 -9.05 5.31 -18.13
C ILE A 99 -9.99 5.87 -17.05
N GLN A 100 -10.41 5.02 -16.13
CA GLN A 100 -11.19 5.41 -14.95
C GLN A 100 -10.50 4.97 -13.66
N ALA A 101 -10.16 5.94 -12.83
CA ALA A 101 -9.55 5.67 -11.54
C ALA A 101 -10.55 5.14 -10.51
N LEU A 102 -10.15 4.07 -9.81
CA LEU A 102 -10.82 3.51 -8.64
C LEU A 102 -10.01 3.89 -7.38
N TYR A 103 -10.70 4.29 -6.32
CA TYR A 103 -10.07 4.71 -5.05
C TYR A 103 -10.55 3.84 -3.88
N PRO A 104 -9.71 3.55 -2.86
CA PRO A 104 -10.06 2.63 -1.77
C PRO A 104 -11.36 2.97 -1.03
N LEU A 105 -11.71 4.26 -0.95
CA LEU A 105 -12.93 4.72 -0.26
C LEU A 105 -14.18 4.76 -1.16
N ASP A 106 -14.12 4.30 -2.41
CA ASP A 106 -15.27 4.29 -3.32
C ASP A 106 -16.41 3.38 -2.85
N LYS A 107 -16.08 2.34 -2.08
CA LYS A 107 -17.06 1.46 -1.45
C LYS A 107 -17.40 1.96 -0.06
N ALA A 108 -18.55 2.62 0.07
CA ALA A 108 -19.08 3.05 1.36
C ALA A 108 -19.25 1.86 2.33
N ILE A 109 -18.80 2.03 3.57
CA ILE A 109 -18.91 1.01 4.62
C ILE A 109 -19.97 1.43 5.62
N ASP A 110 -21.14 0.79 5.54
CA ASP A 110 -22.24 1.04 6.47
C ASP A 110 -21.84 0.71 7.92
N ASN A 111 -22.35 1.52 8.87
CA ASN A 111 -22.11 1.35 10.31
C ASN A 111 -20.62 1.34 10.67
N PHE A 112 -19.85 2.25 10.07
CA PHE A 112 -18.42 2.38 10.30
C PHE A 112 -18.10 2.49 11.80
N GLY A 113 -17.10 1.71 12.25
CA GLY A 113 -16.48 1.87 13.55
C GLY A 113 -15.09 1.27 13.56
N TYR A 114 -14.21 1.76 14.44
CA TYR A 114 -12.85 1.22 14.58
C TYR A 114 -12.84 -0.13 15.28
N ASN A 115 -13.18 -1.18 14.53
CA ASN A 115 -13.23 -2.57 14.99
C ASN A 115 -12.80 -3.53 13.86
N LEU A 116 -12.53 -4.79 14.22
CA LEU A 116 -12.02 -5.79 13.29
C LEU A 116 -13.01 -6.20 12.20
N ASP A 117 -14.32 -6.10 12.43
CA ASP A 117 -15.34 -6.40 11.42
C ASP A 117 -15.34 -5.34 10.32
N THR A 118 -15.35 -4.06 10.70
CA THR A 118 -15.21 -2.94 9.75
C THR A 118 -13.89 -3.04 8.98
N ALA A 119 -12.77 -3.35 9.65
CA ALA A 119 -11.49 -3.53 8.98
C ALA A 119 -11.52 -4.65 7.93
N LEU A 120 -12.15 -5.78 8.23
CA LEU A 120 -12.26 -6.90 7.30
C LEU A 120 -13.17 -6.57 6.10
N ARG A 121 -14.24 -5.80 6.32
CA ARG A 121 -15.13 -5.31 5.26
C ARG A 121 -14.41 -4.33 4.32
N ILE A 122 -13.59 -3.42 4.86
CA ILE A 122 -12.73 -2.53 4.07
C ILE A 122 -11.73 -3.35 3.25
N TYR A 123 -11.09 -4.33 3.87
CA TYR A 123 -10.14 -5.21 3.18
C TYR A 123 -10.78 -5.89 1.97
N TYR A 124 -11.94 -6.52 2.13
CA TYR A 124 -12.63 -7.17 1.01
C TYR A 124 -13.07 -6.16 -0.06
N ALA A 125 -13.56 -5.00 0.36
CA ALA A 125 -13.95 -3.93 -0.55
C ALA A 125 -12.76 -3.49 -1.45
N ASN A 126 -11.57 -3.30 -0.88
CA ASN A 126 -10.36 -2.95 -1.64
C ASN A 126 -9.87 -4.09 -2.53
N VAL A 127 -9.93 -5.34 -2.06
CA VAL A 127 -9.58 -6.52 -2.86
C VAL A 127 -10.47 -6.63 -4.10
N ASP A 128 -11.77 -6.35 -3.96
CA ASP A 128 -12.69 -6.33 -5.10
C ASP A 128 -12.34 -5.21 -6.09
N LEU A 129 -12.01 -4.00 -5.61
CA LEU A 129 -11.60 -2.89 -6.47
C LEU A 129 -10.32 -3.21 -7.25
N MET A 130 -9.31 -3.79 -6.59
CA MET A 130 -8.09 -4.26 -7.26
C MET A 130 -8.36 -5.40 -8.24
N THR A 131 -9.33 -6.27 -7.93
CA THR A 131 -9.74 -7.36 -8.83
C THR A 131 -10.41 -6.81 -10.09
N GLN A 132 -11.24 -5.77 -9.95
CA GLN A 132 -11.86 -5.06 -11.08
C GLN A 132 -10.85 -4.25 -11.89
N ALA A 133 -9.84 -3.65 -11.25
CA ALA A 133 -8.85 -2.83 -11.92
C ALA A 133 -7.99 -3.64 -12.90
N HIS A 134 -7.57 -3.01 -13.99
CA HIS A 134 -6.63 -3.57 -14.96
C HIS A 134 -5.18 -3.27 -14.59
N ALA A 135 -4.95 -2.24 -13.78
CA ALA A 135 -3.63 -1.82 -13.29
C ALA A 135 -3.75 -1.15 -11.91
N THR A 136 -2.61 -0.82 -11.29
CA THR A 136 -2.57 0.13 -10.17
C THR A 136 -1.58 1.26 -10.42
N ALA A 137 -1.91 2.46 -9.94
CA ALA A 137 -0.98 3.55 -9.77
C ALA A 137 -0.71 3.70 -8.27
N SER A 138 0.54 3.48 -7.86
CA SER A 138 0.94 3.39 -6.46
C SER A 138 1.80 4.57 -6.03
N ASN A 139 1.33 5.35 -5.06
CA ASN A 139 2.17 6.34 -4.40
C ASN A 139 3.15 5.65 -3.45
N MET A 140 4.43 5.63 -3.82
CA MET A 140 5.50 5.06 -3.01
C MET A 140 6.13 6.10 -2.07
N VAL A 141 5.44 7.21 -1.80
CA VAL A 141 5.86 8.19 -0.80
C VAL A 141 6.16 7.48 0.52
N ARG A 142 7.29 7.83 1.15
CA ARG A 142 7.63 7.31 2.47
C ARG A 142 6.47 7.55 3.43
N PHE A 143 6.15 6.58 4.28
CA PHE A 143 5.00 6.70 5.19
C PHE A 143 5.33 6.12 6.56
N ARG A 144 5.47 7.01 7.56
CA ARG A 144 5.81 6.67 8.96
C ARG A 144 7.09 5.83 9.14
N SER A 145 7.94 5.78 8.10
CA SER A 145 9.25 5.14 8.07
C SER A 145 10.02 5.65 6.83
N PRO A 146 11.28 5.22 6.60
CA PRO A 146 11.96 5.46 5.32
C PRO A 146 11.32 4.75 4.12
N SER A 147 10.49 3.73 4.35
CA SER A 147 9.78 2.98 3.32
C SER A 147 8.36 3.50 3.12
N MET A 148 7.77 3.14 1.99
CA MET A 148 6.37 3.40 1.64
C MET A 148 5.35 2.75 2.61
N ASP A 149 4.07 3.03 2.40
CA ASP A 149 3.00 2.39 3.17
C ASP A 149 2.95 0.87 2.91
N VAL A 150 2.79 0.10 3.99
CA VAL A 150 2.72 -1.37 3.94
C VAL A 150 1.39 -1.87 3.36
N GLY A 151 0.33 -1.07 3.45
CA GLY A 151 -0.94 -1.34 2.78
C GLY A 151 -0.77 -1.26 1.26
N THR A 152 -0.21 -0.15 0.77
CA THR A 152 0.14 0.03 -0.64
C THR A 152 1.08 -1.07 -1.15
N ALA A 153 2.08 -1.49 -0.36
CA ALA A 153 2.97 -2.59 -0.76
C ALA A 153 2.23 -3.93 -0.93
N PHE A 154 1.23 -4.22 -0.07
CA PHE A 154 0.35 -5.38 -0.25
C PHE A 154 -0.47 -5.27 -1.53
N GLU A 155 -1.02 -4.09 -1.81
CA GLU A 155 -1.86 -3.82 -2.99
C GLU A 155 -1.06 -3.98 -4.30
N MET A 156 0.16 -3.43 -4.36
CA MET A 156 1.11 -3.66 -5.47
C MET A 156 1.38 -5.14 -5.69
N GLY A 157 1.70 -5.87 -4.62
CA GLY A 157 1.97 -7.30 -4.67
C GLY A 157 0.76 -8.11 -5.14
N PHE A 158 -0.44 -7.75 -4.67
CA PHE A 158 -1.69 -8.39 -5.07
C PHE A 158 -1.97 -8.21 -6.57
N VAL A 159 -1.91 -6.97 -7.06
CA VAL A 159 -2.12 -6.64 -8.47
C VAL A 159 -1.08 -7.33 -9.35
N ARG A 160 0.19 -7.29 -8.96
CA ARG A 160 1.27 -7.95 -9.70
C ARG A 160 1.09 -9.47 -9.77
N ALA A 161 0.62 -10.11 -8.69
CA ALA A 161 0.35 -11.55 -8.65
C ALA A 161 -0.81 -11.96 -9.58
N GLN A 162 -1.69 -11.03 -9.95
CA GLN A 162 -2.74 -11.25 -10.96
C GLN A 162 -2.23 -11.08 -12.40
N GLY A 163 -0.94 -10.80 -12.61
CA GLY A 163 -0.36 -10.55 -13.94
C GLY A 163 -0.63 -9.14 -14.48
N LYS A 164 -1.22 -8.26 -13.67
CA LYS A 164 -1.57 -6.89 -14.04
C LYS A 164 -0.35 -5.95 -13.86
N PRO A 165 -0.21 -4.90 -14.70
CA PRO A 165 0.86 -3.92 -14.56
C PRO A 165 0.68 -3.06 -13.30
N VAL A 166 1.82 -2.67 -12.73
CA VAL A 166 1.91 -1.75 -11.59
C VAL A 166 2.68 -0.52 -12.06
N PHE A 167 2.09 0.66 -11.92
CA PHE A 167 2.74 1.95 -12.15
C PHE A 167 3.00 2.60 -10.81
N SER A 168 4.10 3.34 -10.69
CA SER A 168 4.46 4.00 -9.43
C SER A 168 4.64 5.50 -9.62
N TYR A 169 4.40 6.24 -8.55
CA TYR A 169 4.78 7.64 -8.43
C TYR A 169 5.27 7.95 -7.01
N TYR A 170 5.89 9.12 -6.81
CA TYR A 170 6.32 9.59 -5.48
C TYR A 170 5.85 11.03 -5.27
N ASP A 171 4.67 11.19 -4.67
CA ASP A 171 4.13 12.52 -4.35
C ASP A 171 4.14 12.76 -2.84
N ALA A 172 5.10 13.58 -2.40
CA ALA A 172 5.31 13.97 -1.01
C ALA A 172 4.54 15.22 -0.59
N VAL A 173 4.06 16.03 -1.54
CA VAL A 173 3.49 17.35 -1.26
C VAL A 173 2.24 17.25 -0.36
N PRO A 174 1.27 16.34 -0.60
CA PRO A 174 0.08 16.22 0.24
C PRO A 174 0.40 15.84 1.70
N PHE A 175 1.51 15.15 1.95
CA PHE A 175 1.87 14.60 3.26
C PHE A 175 2.80 15.51 4.06
N TYR A 176 3.76 16.14 3.37
CA TYR A 176 4.86 16.85 4.01
C TYR A 176 4.92 18.34 3.63
N GLY A 177 4.00 18.81 2.78
CA GLY A 177 3.85 20.22 2.42
C GLY A 177 4.98 20.75 1.53
N ALA A 178 5.84 19.89 1.02
CA ALA A 178 6.95 20.23 0.14
C ALA A 178 7.26 19.08 -0.81
N PHE A 179 7.85 19.44 -1.95
CA PHE A 179 8.43 18.48 -2.87
C PHE A 179 9.59 17.75 -2.19
N GLU A 180 9.69 16.45 -2.43
CA GLU A 180 10.75 15.58 -1.95
C GLU A 180 11.07 14.63 -3.11
N GLU A 181 12.34 14.58 -3.54
CA GLU A 181 12.78 13.56 -4.49
C GLU A 181 12.72 12.19 -3.81
N SER A 182 12.30 11.15 -4.53
CA SER A 182 12.20 9.80 -3.94
C SER A 182 13.55 9.33 -3.37
N GLY A 183 14.64 9.57 -4.11
CA GLY A 183 15.97 9.09 -3.76
C GLY A 183 16.04 7.56 -3.64
N SER A 184 17.19 7.05 -3.23
CA SER A 184 17.36 5.64 -2.90
C SER A 184 16.89 5.32 -1.48
N TYR A 185 16.54 4.06 -1.24
CA TYR A 185 16.20 3.56 0.09
C TYR A 185 17.33 3.84 1.12
N GLN A 186 18.59 3.65 0.72
CA GLN A 186 19.76 3.90 1.58
C GLN A 186 19.88 5.36 2.01
N GLU A 187 19.67 6.30 1.08
CA GLU A 187 19.70 7.73 1.37
C GLU A 187 18.61 8.08 2.39
N ARG A 188 17.41 7.52 2.26
CA ARG A 188 16.32 7.75 3.23
C ARG A 188 16.60 7.10 4.59
N VAL A 189 17.11 5.87 4.63
CA VAL A 189 17.52 5.19 5.87
C VAL A 189 18.58 6.01 6.62
N PHE A 190 19.57 6.55 5.90
CA PHE A 190 20.56 7.46 6.46
C PHE A 190 19.95 8.79 6.92
N PHE A 191 19.15 9.44 6.08
CA PHE A 191 18.50 10.72 6.38
C PHE A 191 17.65 10.66 7.64
N TYR A 192 16.90 9.56 7.83
CA TYR A 192 16.09 9.30 9.02
C TYR A 192 16.88 8.66 10.17
N ASN A 193 18.21 8.70 10.11
CA ASN A 193 19.13 8.38 11.21
C ASN A 193 19.08 6.90 11.68
N TYR A 194 18.77 5.96 10.78
CA TYR A 194 18.88 4.53 11.06
C TYR A 194 20.31 4.01 10.86
N THR A 195 21.10 4.64 9.99
CA THR A 195 22.54 4.34 9.76
C THR A 195 23.43 5.54 10.12
N THR A 196 24.75 5.37 9.98
CA THR A 196 25.75 6.45 10.14
C THR A 196 26.34 6.93 8.81
N SER A 197 26.19 6.14 7.75
CA SER A 197 26.55 6.43 6.36
C SER A 197 25.48 5.87 5.41
N VAL A 198 25.40 6.38 4.18
CA VAL A 198 24.52 5.82 3.12
C VAL A 198 25.04 4.44 2.66
N GLU A 199 26.33 4.21 2.82
CA GLU A 199 27.10 3.05 2.41
C GLU A 199 27.11 1.94 3.48
N ASP A 200 26.51 2.21 4.64
CA ASP A 200 26.38 1.22 5.71
C ASP A 200 25.51 0.05 5.23
N ARG A 201 26.07 -1.15 5.24
CA ARG A 201 25.33 -2.38 4.91
C ARG A 201 24.31 -2.77 5.98
N PHE A 202 24.55 -2.38 7.23
CA PHE A 202 23.69 -2.71 8.36
C PHE A 202 23.31 -1.43 9.10
N ASP A 203 22.08 -1.36 9.58
CA ASP A 203 21.62 -0.27 10.44
C ASP A 203 22.22 -0.37 11.87
N LYS A 204 21.84 0.58 12.72
CA LYS A 204 22.29 0.63 14.13
C LYS A 204 21.84 -0.56 14.97
N ASP A 205 20.85 -1.33 14.51
CA ASP A 205 20.34 -2.54 15.16
C ASP A 205 20.96 -3.82 14.56
N GLY A 206 21.85 -3.69 13.57
CA GLY A 206 22.52 -4.81 12.92
C GLY A 206 21.67 -5.52 11.86
N ILE A 207 20.62 -4.86 11.35
CA ILE A 207 19.74 -5.36 10.30
C ILE A 207 20.25 -4.85 8.95
N GLU A 208 20.27 -5.72 7.94
CA GLU A 208 20.77 -5.38 6.60
C GLU A 208 19.89 -4.32 5.94
N VAL A 209 20.53 -3.32 5.33
CA VAL A 209 19.91 -2.28 4.52
C VAL A 209 20.15 -2.64 3.05
N GLU A 210 19.07 -2.75 2.27
CA GLU A 210 19.19 -3.05 0.84
C GLU A 210 19.95 -1.95 0.10
N GLY A 211 21.01 -2.35 -0.59
CA GLY A 211 21.97 -1.45 -1.25
C GLY A 211 21.93 -1.45 -2.77
N PHE A 212 20.77 -1.72 -3.38
CA PHE A 212 20.63 -1.86 -4.83
C PHE A 212 20.51 -0.52 -5.56
N GLY A 213 20.46 0.60 -4.84
CA GLY A 213 20.13 1.92 -5.40
C GLY A 213 18.66 2.08 -5.79
N ALA A 214 17.81 1.11 -5.47
CA ALA A 214 16.37 1.19 -5.66
C ALA A 214 15.74 2.21 -4.71
N ASN A 215 14.61 2.76 -5.12
CA ASN A 215 13.86 3.75 -4.38
C ASN A 215 13.03 3.17 -3.22
N ASP A 216 12.87 1.87 -3.09
CA ASP A 216 12.34 1.20 -1.89
C ASP A 216 12.82 -0.27 -1.93
N ASN A 217 12.30 -1.12 -1.04
CA ASN A 217 12.60 -2.54 -1.05
C ASN A 217 12.43 -3.15 -2.46
N LEU A 218 13.36 -4.03 -2.83
CA LEU A 218 13.52 -4.56 -4.18
C LEU A 218 12.24 -5.20 -4.76
N MET A 219 11.35 -5.71 -3.93
CA MET A 219 10.09 -6.31 -4.38
C MET A 219 9.14 -5.26 -4.93
N MET A 220 9.09 -4.08 -4.30
CA MET A 220 8.25 -2.97 -4.73
C MET A 220 8.86 -2.30 -5.96
N TRP A 221 10.18 -2.10 -5.99
CA TRP A 221 10.89 -1.65 -7.18
C TRP A 221 10.65 -2.58 -8.38
N GLY A 222 10.86 -3.87 -8.19
CA GLY A 222 10.67 -4.88 -9.24
C GLY A 222 9.21 -4.99 -9.69
N SER A 223 8.24 -4.69 -8.84
CA SER A 223 6.83 -4.78 -9.20
C SER A 223 6.41 -3.76 -10.26
N TYR A 224 6.97 -2.54 -10.24
CA TYR A 224 6.63 -1.50 -11.22
C TYR A 224 7.63 -1.42 -12.38
N VAL A 225 8.93 -1.66 -12.15
CA VAL A 225 9.95 -1.48 -13.20
C VAL A 225 9.80 -2.49 -14.35
N ASP A 226 9.15 -3.63 -14.10
CA ASP A 226 8.87 -4.67 -15.09
C ASP A 226 7.91 -4.18 -16.20
N THR A 227 7.16 -3.11 -15.96
CA THR A 227 6.35 -2.46 -16.99
C THR A 227 7.19 -1.72 -18.03
N GLY A 228 8.47 -1.43 -17.74
CA GLY A 228 9.34 -0.58 -18.55
C GLY A 228 9.19 0.93 -18.29
N PHE A 229 8.21 1.34 -17.48
CA PHE A 229 7.97 2.74 -17.14
C PHE A 229 8.70 3.16 -15.86
N PRO A 230 9.20 4.41 -15.78
CA PRO A 230 9.84 4.93 -14.59
C PRO A 230 8.82 5.22 -13.48
N GLN A 231 9.31 5.53 -12.29
CA GLN A 231 8.48 6.13 -11.26
C GLN A 231 8.14 7.58 -11.67
N GLY A 232 6.86 7.92 -11.68
CA GLY A 232 6.36 9.27 -11.92
C GLY A 232 6.55 10.21 -10.72
N GLU A 233 6.40 11.51 -10.94
CA GLU A 233 6.37 12.50 -9.84
C GLU A 233 4.98 12.59 -9.21
N THR A 234 3.94 12.36 -10.01
CA THR A 234 2.54 12.52 -9.63
C THR A 234 1.68 11.37 -10.13
N VAL A 235 0.44 11.30 -9.64
CA VAL A 235 -0.57 10.36 -10.16
C VAL A 235 -0.85 10.56 -11.66
N ILE A 236 -0.68 11.78 -12.18
CA ILE A 236 -0.87 12.07 -13.62
C ILE A 236 0.14 11.28 -14.45
N ASP A 237 1.40 11.27 -14.02
CA ASP A 237 2.47 10.56 -14.72
C ASP A 237 2.19 9.05 -14.74
N ALA A 238 1.85 8.47 -13.59
CA ALA A 238 1.54 7.04 -13.49
C ALA A 238 0.32 6.64 -14.34
N CYS A 239 -0.73 7.46 -14.38
CA CYS A 239 -1.89 7.20 -15.23
C CYS A 239 -1.60 7.44 -16.73
N GLY A 240 -0.70 8.37 -17.06
CA GLY A 240 -0.19 8.56 -18.42
C GLY A 240 0.60 7.35 -18.89
N TYR A 241 1.49 6.81 -18.05
CA TYR A 241 2.22 5.58 -18.34
C TYR A 241 1.29 4.38 -18.53
N PHE A 242 0.18 4.32 -17.80
CA PHE A 242 -0.82 3.29 -18.04
C PHE A 242 -1.49 3.45 -19.41
N ALA A 243 -1.81 4.67 -19.83
CA ALA A 243 -2.34 4.92 -21.17
C ALA A 243 -1.34 4.47 -22.25
N ASP A 244 -0.07 4.85 -22.12
CA ASP A 244 1.00 4.43 -23.04
C ASP A 244 1.14 2.90 -23.07
N TRP A 245 1.09 2.25 -21.90
CA TRP A 245 1.14 0.79 -21.80
C TRP A 245 -0.05 0.11 -22.51
N ILE A 246 -1.27 0.67 -22.41
CA ILE A 246 -2.44 0.17 -23.17
C ILE A 246 -2.14 0.26 -24.66
N PHE A 247 -1.61 1.38 -25.14
CA PHE A 247 -1.26 1.54 -26.56
C PHE A 247 -0.21 0.52 -27.03
N GLU A 248 0.76 0.16 -26.18
CA GLU A 248 1.83 -0.76 -26.52
C GLU A 248 1.43 -2.25 -26.49
N ASN A 249 0.36 -2.61 -25.77
CA ASN A 249 0.00 -4.01 -25.49
C ASN A 249 -1.36 -4.44 -26.04
N GLU A 250 -2.23 -3.51 -26.44
CA GLU A 250 -3.57 -3.80 -26.98
C GLU A 250 -3.72 -3.46 -28.48
N TYR A 251 -2.69 -2.90 -29.13
CA TYR A 251 -2.64 -2.61 -30.58
C TYR A 251 -1.52 -3.35 -31.31
#